data_AF-A0A7J9IX13-F1
#
_entry.id   AF-A0A7J9IX13-F1
#
_cell.length_a   1.000
_cell.length_b   1.000
_cell.length_c   1.000
_cell.angle_alpha   90.00
_cell.angle_beta   90.00
_cell.angle_gamma   90.00
#
_symmetry.space_group_name_H-M   'P 1'
#
loop_
_entity.id
_entity.type
_entity.pdbx_description
1 polymer ?
#
loop_
_entity_poly.entity_id
_entity_poly.type
_entity_poly.pdbx_seq_one_letter_code
_entity_poly.pdbx_strand_id
1 'polypeptide(L)'
;MTHLFGMDDEFGEDAILGRLEGMKDVIEQVNKQFKDPDMTTFVCVCIPEFLSLYETERLVQELAKFEIDTHNIIINQVIFDDEDVESKLLKARMKMQQKYIDQFYMLYDDFNITKLPLLPQEVTGVEALKSFSRHFLSPYQPLCKRGTVEDLERRISMLKVQISEAEAELEKLRK
;
A
#
# COMPACT_ATOMS: atom_id res chain seq x y z
N MET A 1 56.55 -36.83 17.97
CA MET A 1 56.37 -35.40 17.69
C MET A 1 54.89 -35.11 17.80
N THR A 2 54.52 -34.38 18.85
CA THR A 2 53.17 -33.94 19.19
C THR A 2 52.61 -33.06 18.08
N HIS A 3 51.53 -33.51 17.44
CA HIS A 3 50.69 -32.64 16.63
C HIS A 3 50.01 -31.63 17.58
N LEU A 4 50.49 -30.39 17.52
CA LEU A 4 49.93 -29.23 18.19
C LEU A 4 48.79 -28.71 17.32
N PHE A 5 47.60 -29.31 17.47
CA PHE A 5 46.39 -28.94 16.74
C PHE A 5 45.37 -28.37 17.72
N GLY A 6 45.02 -27.10 17.52
CA GLY A 6 44.03 -26.40 18.32
C GLY A 6 43.53 -25.10 17.67
N MET A 7 43.73 -24.93 16.36
CA MET A 7 43.32 -23.72 15.61
C MET A 7 42.56 -24.02 14.30
N ASP A 8 42.23 -25.29 14.01
CA ASP A 8 41.50 -25.66 12.79
C ASP A 8 40.03 -26.07 13.05
N ASP A 9 39.56 -26.13 14.30
CA ASP A 9 38.17 -26.52 14.63
C ASP A 9 37.14 -25.39 14.43
N GLU A 10 37.55 -24.12 14.30
CA GLU A 10 36.63 -23.01 13.98
C GLU A 10 36.40 -22.83 12.46
N PHE A 11 37.22 -23.45 11.62
CA PHE A 11 37.18 -23.34 10.15
C PHE A 11 37.33 -24.71 9.43
N GLY A 12 37.12 -25.82 10.14
CA GLY A 12 37.14 -27.15 9.54
C GLY A 12 36.04 -27.31 8.49
N GLU A 13 36.34 -28.00 7.39
CA GLU A 13 35.39 -28.24 6.28
C GLU A 13 34.03 -28.75 6.78
N ASP A 14 34.03 -29.61 7.81
CA ASP A 14 32.81 -30.14 8.45
C ASP A 14 31.98 -29.07 9.18
N ALA A 15 32.62 -28.10 9.82
CA ALA A 15 31.94 -26.98 10.48
C ALA A 15 31.34 -26.01 9.47
N ILE A 16 32.01 -25.81 8.32
CA ILE A 16 31.50 -25.01 7.20
C ILE A 16 30.34 -25.73 6.51
N LEU A 17 30.47 -27.04 6.28
CA LEU A 17 29.43 -27.89 5.67
C LEU A 17 28.17 -27.91 6.55
N GLY A 18 28.31 -28.12 7.86
CA GLY A 18 27.18 -28.09 8.79
C GLY A 18 26.46 -26.73 8.84
N ARG A 19 27.18 -25.61 8.70
CA ARG A 19 26.55 -24.28 8.56
C ARG A 19 25.79 -24.13 7.25
N LEU A 20 26.33 -24.63 6.15
CA LEU A 20 25.66 -24.58 4.83
C LEU A 20 24.39 -25.43 4.81
N GLU A 21 24.42 -26.61 5.42
CA GLU A 21 23.25 -27.47 5.58
C GLU A 21 22.19 -26.79 6.46
N GLY A 22 22.58 -26.22 7.60
CA GLY A 22 21.66 -25.47 8.45
C GLY A 22 21.03 -24.26 7.76
N MET A 23 21.80 -23.53 6.94
CA MET A 23 21.27 -22.43 6.12
C MET A 23 20.29 -22.92 5.06
N LYS A 24 20.58 -24.05 4.42
CA LYS A 24 19.69 -24.65 3.42
C LYS A 24 18.33 -24.99 4.03
N ASP A 25 18.31 -25.62 5.19
CA ASP A 25 17.06 -26.00 5.87
C ASP A 25 16.21 -24.76 6.20
N VAL A 26 16.84 -23.68 6.67
CA VAL A 26 16.16 -22.40 6.94
C VAL A 26 15.60 -21.79 5.65
N ILE A 27 16.38 -21.80 4.56
CA ILE A 27 15.94 -21.26 3.26
C ILE A 27 14.76 -22.07 2.72
N GLU A 28 14.78 -23.39 2.81
CA GLU A 28 13.66 -24.24 2.37
C GLU A 28 12.38 -23.96 3.18
N GLN A 29 12.49 -23.76 4.49
CA GLN A 29 11.35 -23.37 5.33
C GLN A 29 10.79 -22.00 4.97
N VAL A 30 11.65 -21.00 4.77
CA VAL A 30 11.22 -19.64 4.37
C VAL A 30 10.58 -19.65 2.99
N ASN A 31 11.15 -20.40 2.05
CA ASN A 31 10.59 -20.53 0.70
C ASN A 31 9.20 -21.15 0.74
N LYS A 32 9.00 -22.19 1.57
CA LYS A 32 7.67 -22.78 1.77
C LYS A 32 6.67 -21.77 2.35
N GLN A 33 7.08 -20.91 3.28
CA GLN A 33 6.22 -19.88 3.86
C GLN A 33 5.88 -18.75 2.86
N PHE A 34 6.82 -18.37 2.00
CA PHE A 34 6.57 -17.35 0.97
C PHE A 34 5.60 -17.80 -0.13
N LYS A 35 5.52 -19.11 -0.36
CA LYS A 35 4.56 -19.72 -1.30
C LYS A 35 3.18 -19.98 -0.70
N ASP A 36 3.01 -19.78 0.60
CA ASP A 36 1.73 -19.99 1.28
C ASP A 36 0.93 -18.68 1.31
N PRO A 37 -0.18 -18.57 0.53
CA PRO A 37 -0.97 -17.34 0.42
C PRO A 37 -1.70 -16.96 1.72
N ASP A 38 -1.94 -17.92 2.62
CA ASP A 38 -2.56 -17.66 3.92
C ASP A 38 -1.57 -17.05 4.93
N MET A 39 -0.26 -17.20 4.68
CA MET A 39 0.82 -16.75 5.55
C MET A 39 1.52 -15.50 5.01
N THR A 40 1.74 -15.43 3.69
CA THR A 40 2.49 -14.35 3.04
C THR A 40 1.69 -13.77 1.90
N THR A 41 1.55 -12.45 1.87
CA THR A 41 1.05 -11.70 0.70
C THR A 41 1.93 -10.49 0.46
N PHE A 42 2.08 -10.14 -0.81
CA PHE A 42 2.85 -8.98 -1.24
C PHE A 42 1.91 -7.86 -1.67
N VAL A 43 2.13 -6.67 -1.14
CA VAL A 43 1.33 -5.48 -1.45
C VAL A 43 2.15 -4.55 -2.35
N CYS A 44 1.75 -4.40 -3.61
CA CYS A 44 2.42 -3.50 -4.54
C CYS A 44 2.00 -2.06 -4.28
N VAL A 45 2.94 -1.11 -4.31
CA VAL A 45 2.65 0.33 -4.21
C VAL A 45 3.11 1.02 -5.48
N CYS A 46 2.24 1.78 -6.12
CA CYS A 46 2.51 2.47 -7.38
C CYS A 46 1.89 3.87 -7.40
N ILE A 47 2.26 4.66 -8.41
CA ILE A 47 1.62 5.94 -8.74
C ILE A 47 0.90 5.81 -10.09
N PRO A 48 -0.17 6.58 -10.35
CA PRO A 48 -0.96 6.47 -11.58
C PRO A 48 -0.25 7.14 -12.79
N GLU A 49 0.87 6.56 -13.21
CA GLU A 49 1.72 7.00 -14.32
C GLU A 49 2.19 5.82 -15.15
N PHE A 50 2.54 6.07 -16.42
CA PHE A 50 2.91 5.03 -17.38
C PHE A 50 4.08 4.15 -16.91
N LEU A 51 5.19 4.77 -16.47
CA LEU A 51 6.37 4.03 -16.03
C LEU A 51 6.06 3.19 -14.79
N SER A 52 5.31 3.75 -13.83
CA SER A 52 4.97 3.03 -12.60
C SER A 52 4.04 1.85 -12.86
N LEU A 53 3.12 1.95 -13.84
CA LEU A 53 2.27 0.84 -14.25
C LEU A 53 3.10 -0.30 -14.87
N TYR A 54 4.01 0.03 -15.79
CA TYR A 54 4.88 -0.96 -16.43
C TYR A 54 5.82 -1.66 -15.44
N GLU A 55 6.40 -0.92 -14.50
CA GLU A 55 7.23 -1.53 -13.45
C GLU A 55 6.41 -2.44 -12.51
N THR A 56 5.16 -2.04 -12.19
CA THR A 56 4.27 -2.88 -11.37
C THR A 56 3.90 -4.17 -12.09
N GLU A 57 3.63 -4.11 -13.40
CA GLU A 57 3.36 -5.30 -14.21
C GLU A 57 4.54 -6.27 -14.22
N ARG A 58 5.76 -5.76 -14.43
CA ARG A 58 6.97 -6.59 -14.38
C ARG A 58 7.16 -7.22 -13.00
N LEU A 59 6.93 -6.46 -11.92
CA LEU A 59 7.03 -6.96 -10.55
C LEU A 59 6.01 -8.08 -10.28
N VAL A 60 4.74 -7.89 -10.66
CA VAL A 60 3.69 -8.92 -10.48
C VAL A 60 4.03 -10.18 -11.27
N GLN A 61 4.53 -10.04 -12.51
CA GLN A 61 4.98 -11.18 -13.32
C GLN A 61 6.17 -11.92 -12.70
N GLU A 62 7.10 -11.21 -12.05
CA GLU A 62 8.22 -11.86 -11.34
C GLU A 62 7.75 -12.58 -10.09
N LEU A 63 6.88 -11.97 -9.28
CA LEU A 63 6.32 -12.59 -8.08
C LEU A 63 5.50 -13.83 -8.40
N ALA A 64 4.74 -13.81 -9.49
CA ALA A 64 4.01 -14.98 -9.99
C ALA A 64 4.94 -16.14 -10.35
N LYS A 65 6.14 -15.88 -10.90
CA LYS A 65 7.13 -16.95 -11.19
C LYS A 65 7.68 -17.61 -9.92
N PHE A 66 7.71 -16.86 -8.82
CA PHE A 66 8.12 -17.38 -7.51
C PHE A 66 6.96 -17.97 -6.70
N GLU A 67 5.75 -18.00 -7.27
CA GLU A 67 4.52 -18.45 -6.60
C GLU A 67 4.23 -17.66 -5.32
N ILE A 68 4.58 -16.37 -5.31
CA ILE A 68 4.28 -15.46 -4.20
C ILE A 68 2.94 -14.77 -4.46
N ASP A 69 2.07 -14.79 -3.46
CA ASP A 69 0.76 -14.15 -3.48
C ASP A 69 0.86 -12.61 -3.61
N THR A 70 0.10 -12.01 -4.53
CA THR A 70 0.14 -10.56 -4.81
C THR A 70 -1.24 -9.96 -5.06
N HIS A 71 -2.26 -10.24 -4.26
CA HIS A 71 -3.63 -9.78 -4.58
C HIS A 71 -3.94 -8.31 -4.26
N ASN A 72 -2.97 -7.52 -3.78
CA ASN A 72 -3.21 -6.16 -3.27
C ASN A 72 -2.32 -5.12 -3.96
N ILE A 73 -2.94 -4.08 -4.52
CA ILE A 73 -2.24 -2.95 -5.15
C ILE A 73 -2.71 -1.65 -4.51
N ILE A 74 -1.76 -0.80 -4.12
CA ILE A 74 -1.99 0.55 -3.62
C ILE A 74 -1.56 1.54 -4.68
N ILE A 75 -2.50 2.36 -5.16
CA ILE A 75 -2.24 3.50 -6.02
C ILE A 75 -2.16 4.75 -5.14
N ASN A 76 -0.94 5.25 -4.91
CA ASN A 76 -0.68 6.42 -4.09
C ASN A 76 -0.65 7.71 -4.92
N GLN A 77 -0.68 8.87 -4.24
CA GLN A 77 -0.59 10.20 -4.85
C GLN A 77 -1.68 10.47 -5.89
N VAL A 78 -2.87 9.91 -5.66
CA VAL A 78 -4.04 10.16 -6.51
C VAL A 78 -4.58 11.55 -6.20
N ILE A 79 -4.71 12.37 -7.23
CA ILE A 79 -5.33 13.69 -7.11
C ILE A 79 -6.84 13.51 -7.26
N PHE A 80 -7.56 13.78 -6.17
CA PHE A 80 -9.02 13.73 -6.15
C PHE A 80 -9.64 15.09 -6.45
N ASP A 81 -10.84 15.07 -7.03
CA ASP A 81 -11.64 16.26 -7.33
C ASP A 81 -12.38 16.71 -6.06
N ASP A 82 -11.62 17.31 -5.14
CA ASP A 82 -12.12 17.73 -3.82
C ASP A 82 -12.65 19.16 -3.78
N GLU A 83 -12.20 20.01 -4.71
CA GLU A 83 -12.55 21.43 -4.78
C GLU A 83 -12.89 21.83 -6.21
N ASP A 84 -13.60 22.95 -6.40
CA ASP A 84 -13.72 23.62 -7.70
C ASP A 84 -12.35 24.18 -8.13
N VAL A 85 -11.41 23.27 -8.42
CA VAL A 85 -10.05 23.61 -8.82
C VAL A 85 -10.14 24.28 -10.19
N GLU A 86 -9.82 25.57 -10.29
CA GLU A 86 -9.82 26.28 -11.57
C GLU A 86 -8.56 26.02 -12.43
N SER A 87 -7.53 25.39 -11.84
CA SER A 87 -6.26 25.13 -12.52
C SER A 87 -6.38 24.14 -13.67
N LYS A 88 -6.12 24.61 -14.90
CA LYS A 88 -6.07 23.78 -16.10
C LYS A 88 -5.01 22.67 -16.01
N LEU A 89 -3.88 22.92 -15.36
CA LEU A 89 -2.80 21.95 -15.20
C LEU A 89 -3.19 20.80 -14.28
N LEU A 90 -3.85 21.10 -13.16
CA LEU A 90 -4.33 20.08 -12.23
C LEU A 90 -5.41 19.21 -12.88
N LYS A 91 -6.37 19.80 -13.60
CA LYS A 91 -7.38 19.04 -14.37
C LYS A 91 -6.74 18.14 -15.43
N ALA A 92 -5.72 18.63 -16.14
CA ALA A 92 -4.99 17.81 -17.11
C ALA A 92 -4.26 16.64 -16.42
N ARG A 93 -3.64 16.87 -15.25
CA ARG A 93 -2.96 15.83 -14.48
C ARG A 93 -3.95 14.78 -13.96
N MET A 94 -5.08 15.20 -13.37
CA MET A 94 -6.16 14.30 -12.94
C MET A 94 -6.67 13.42 -14.09
N LYS A 95 -6.95 14.02 -15.26
CA LYS A 95 -7.39 13.26 -16.44
C LYS A 95 -6.35 12.24 -16.90
N MET A 96 -5.07 12.60 -16.83
CA MET A 96 -3.97 11.68 -17.14
C MET A 96 -3.91 10.53 -16.13
N GLN A 97 -4.00 10.81 -14.83
CA GLN A 97 -4.02 9.79 -13.78
C GLN A 97 -5.23 8.86 -13.93
N GLN A 98 -6.42 9.41 -14.19
CA GLN A 98 -7.65 8.63 -14.37
C GLN A 98 -7.49 7.60 -15.49
N LYS A 99 -6.90 7.98 -16.62
CA LYS A 99 -6.62 7.02 -17.72
C LYS A 99 -5.80 5.81 -17.24
N TYR A 100 -4.78 6.02 -16.41
CA TYR A 100 -3.95 4.92 -15.91
C TYR A 100 -4.64 4.15 -14.79
N ILE A 101 -5.42 4.81 -13.94
CA ILE A 101 -6.25 4.15 -12.93
C ILE A 101 -7.24 3.20 -13.61
N ASP A 102 -7.90 3.64 -14.68
CA ASP A 102 -8.81 2.80 -15.46
C ASP A 102 -8.07 1.58 -16.05
N GLN A 103 -6.85 1.78 -16.56
CA GLN A 103 -6.01 0.67 -17.03
C GLN A 103 -5.66 -0.32 -15.92
N PHE A 104 -5.34 0.16 -14.70
CA PHE A 104 -5.13 -0.72 -13.55
C PHE A 104 -6.37 -1.58 -13.25
N TYR A 105 -7.56 -0.99 -13.22
CA TYR A 105 -8.80 -1.76 -13.01
C TYR A 105 -9.12 -2.73 -14.15
N MET A 106 -8.68 -2.45 -15.38
CA MET A 106 -8.86 -3.38 -16.51
C MET A 106 -7.87 -4.55 -16.50
N LEU A 107 -6.64 -4.32 -16.02
CA LEU A 107 -5.58 -5.33 -16.01
C LEU A 107 -5.61 -6.22 -14.76
N TYR A 108 -6.12 -5.67 -13.65
CA TYR A 108 -6.09 -6.30 -12.32
C TYR A 108 -7.49 -6.27 -11.69
N ASP A 109 -8.49 -6.80 -12.41
CA ASP A 109 -9.89 -6.87 -11.97
C ASP A 109 -10.08 -7.77 -10.73
N ASP A 110 -9.29 -8.83 -10.63
CA ASP A 110 -9.28 -9.76 -9.49
C ASP A 110 -8.44 -9.26 -8.30
N PHE A 111 -7.86 -8.06 -8.37
CA PHE A 111 -7.00 -7.51 -7.32
C PHE A 111 -7.73 -6.46 -6.48
N ASN A 112 -7.34 -6.38 -5.21
CA ASN A 112 -7.76 -5.32 -4.31
C ASN A 112 -6.98 -4.03 -4.60
N ILE A 113 -7.60 -3.11 -5.34
CA ILE A 113 -6.99 -1.82 -5.66
C ILE A 113 -7.44 -0.76 -4.65
N THR A 114 -6.50 -0.29 -3.83
CA THR A 114 -6.69 0.80 -2.86
C THR A 114 -6.10 2.10 -3.40
N LYS A 115 -6.91 3.16 -3.44
CA LYS A 115 -6.46 4.50 -3.88
C LYS A 115 -6.21 5.40 -2.68
N LEU A 116 -5.03 6.01 -2.63
CA LEU A 116 -4.64 6.94 -1.57
C LEU A 116 -4.46 8.36 -2.12
N PRO A 117 -4.94 9.38 -1.40
CA PRO A 117 -4.89 10.76 -1.85
C PRO A 117 -3.46 11.31 -1.82
N LEU A 118 -3.16 12.22 -2.75
CA LEU A 118 -2.02 13.12 -2.60
C LEU A 118 -2.32 14.13 -1.51
N LEU A 119 -1.48 14.17 -0.47
CA LEU A 119 -1.57 15.16 0.60
C LEU A 119 -0.67 16.38 0.31
N PRO A 120 -1.07 17.58 0.75
CA PRO A 120 -0.30 18.82 0.52
C PRO A 120 0.98 18.90 1.35
N GLN A 121 1.08 18.10 2.41
CA GLN A 121 2.24 18.04 3.31
C GLN A 121 2.76 16.62 3.37
N GLU A 122 4.06 16.48 3.67
CA GLU A 122 4.69 15.18 3.86
C GLU A 122 4.12 14.48 5.10
N VAL A 123 3.82 13.18 4.96
CA VAL A 123 3.32 12.36 6.06
C VAL A 123 4.48 11.93 6.94
N THR A 124 4.79 12.73 7.96
CA THR A 124 5.89 12.48 8.90
C THR A 124 5.42 12.52 10.35
N GLY A 125 6.02 11.68 11.19
CA GLY A 125 5.64 11.52 12.58
C GLY A 125 4.45 10.57 12.79
N VAL A 126 4.35 10.05 14.02
CA VAL A 126 3.41 8.97 14.38
C VAL A 126 1.95 9.39 14.16
N GLU A 127 1.60 10.63 14.49
CA GLU A 127 0.23 11.12 14.39
C GLU A 127 -0.21 11.29 12.93
N ALA A 128 0.66 11.83 12.07
CA ALA A 128 0.36 11.96 10.64
C ALA A 128 0.21 10.58 9.99
N LEU A 129 1.08 9.62 10.34
CA LEU A 129 1.00 8.24 9.85
C LEU A 129 -0.29 7.55 10.29
N LYS A 130 -0.71 7.73 11.55
CA LYS A 130 -2.00 7.22 12.05
C LYS A 130 -3.18 7.88 11.34
N SER A 131 -3.10 9.18 11.06
CA SER A 131 -4.14 9.87 10.33
C SER A 131 -4.25 9.33 8.89
N PHE A 132 -3.12 9.16 8.21
CA PHE A 132 -3.03 8.65 6.84
C PHE A 132 -3.44 7.18 6.73
N SER A 133 -3.11 6.35 7.72
CA SER A 133 -3.45 4.91 7.71
C SER A 133 -4.95 4.65 7.67
N ARG A 134 -5.78 5.59 8.16
CA ARG A 134 -7.25 5.50 8.06
C ARG A 134 -7.75 5.40 6.61
N HIS A 135 -7.01 5.96 5.65
CA HIS A 135 -7.36 5.90 4.23
C HIS A 135 -7.18 4.50 3.60
N PHE A 136 -6.48 3.58 4.27
CA PHE A 136 -6.35 2.19 3.84
C PHE A 136 -7.57 1.34 4.22
N LEU A 137 -8.22 1.66 5.34
CA LEU A 137 -9.38 0.92 5.84
C LEU A 137 -10.69 1.39 5.20
N SER A 138 -10.78 2.69 4.91
CA SER A 138 -11.96 3.31 4.32
C SER A 138 -11.56 4.03 3.05
N PRO A 139 -12.18 3.69 1.90
CA PRO A 139 -11.88 4.37 0.64
C PRO A 139 -12.02 5.88 0.80
N TYR A 140 -10.99 6.63 0.39
CA TYR A 140 -11.04 8.09 0.42
C TYR A 140 -12.24 8.59 -0.37
N GLN A 141 -13.10 9.37 0.30
CA GLN A 141 -14.28 9.97 -0.33
C GLN A 141 -14.02 11.44 -0.58
N PRO A 142 -13.96 11.88 -1.85
CA PRO A 142 -13.71 13.26 -2.15
C PRO A 142 -14.81 14.19 -1.61
N LEU A 143 -14.44 15.42 -1.26
CA LEU A 143 -15.33 16.38 -0.63
C LEU A 143 -16.43 16.91 -1.57
N CYS A 144 -16.22 16.83 -2.89
CA CYS A 144 -17.15 17.39 -3.86
C CYS A 144 -17.38 16.42 -5.03
N LYS A 145 -18.11 15.32 -4.78
CA LYS A 145 -18.70 14.59 -5.91
C LYS A 145 -19.83 15.46 -6.48
N ARG A 146 -19.81 15.74 -7.79
CA ARG A 146 -21.06 15.90 -8.56
C ARG A 146 -21.75 14.52 -8.58
N GLY A 147 -22.30 14.14 -7.44
CA GLY A 147 -22.97 12.86 -7.23
C GLY A 147 -24.42 12.90 -7.70
N THR A 148 -25.04 11.72 -7.75
CA THR A 148 -26.50 11.62 -7.86
C THR A 148 -27.17 12.23 -6.63
N VAL A 149 -28.48 12.50 -6.69
CA VAL A 149 -29.24 13.07 -5.56
C VAL A 149 -29.05 12.22 -4.29
N GLU A 150 -29.00 10.89 -4.44
CA GLU A 150 -28.81 9.92 -3.36
C GLU A 150 -27.43 10.03 -2.68
N ASP A 151 -26.37 10.30 -3.45
CA ASP A 151 -25.02 10.52 -2.93
C ASP A 151 -24.96 11.81 -2.09
N LEU A 152 -25.64 12.86 -2.56
CA LEU A 152 -25.77 14.13 -1.86
C LEU A 152 -26.58 13.98 -0.56
N GLU A 153 -27.66 13.22 -0.57
CA GLU A 153 -28.47 12.94 0.62
C GLU A 153 -27.71 12.13 1.68
N ARG A 154 -26.95 11.10 1.27
CA ARG A 154 -26.05 10.37 2.18
C ARG A 154 -24.99 11.28 2.76
N ARG A 155 -24.41 12.16 1.95
CA ARG A 155 -23.39 13.11 2.37
C ARG A 155 -23.92 14.13 3.37
N ILE A 156 -25.11 14.70 3.12
CA ILE A 156 -25.80 15.59 4.06
C ILE A 156 -26.04 14.86 5.38
N SER A 157 -26.44 13.59 5.34
CA SER A 157 -26.67 12.79 6.55
C SER A 157 -25.38 12.56 7.34
N MET A 158 -24.28 12.21 6.67
CA MET A 158 -22.97 12.04 7.33
C MET A 158 -22.43 13.36 7.91
N LEU A 159 -22.52 14.47 7.16
CA LEU A 159 -22.06 15.78 7.63
C LEU A 159 -22.88 16.30 8.81
N LYS A 160 -24.19 16.01 8.86
CA LYS A 160 -25.03 16.34 10.04
C LYS A 160 -24.56 15.61 11.29
N VAL A 161 -24.17 14.34 11.17
CA VAL A 161 -23.62 13.58 12.30
C VAL A 161 -22.29 14.19 12.76
N GLN A 162 -21.39 14.48 11.82
CA GLN A 162 -20.10 15.11 12.13
C GLN A 162 -20.25 16.49 12.77
N ILE A 163 -21.20 17.31 12.30
CA ILE A 163 -21.52 18.61 12.92
C ILE A 163 -22.04 18.40 14.35
N SER A 164 -22.95 17.45 14.56
CA SER A 164 -23.47 17.17 15.90
C SER A 164 -22.39 16.71 16.88
N GLU A 165 -21.43 15.90 16.42
CA GLU A 165 -20.29 15.48 17.23
C GLU A 165 -19.37 16.65 17.55
N ALA A 166 -19.05 17.49 16.55
CA ALA A 166 -18.22 18.67 16.73
C ALA A 166 -18.88 19.72 17.63
N GLU A 167 -20.20 19.92 17.54
CA GLU A 167 -20.98 20.79 18.44
C GLU A 167 -20.94 20.27 19.88
N ALA A 168 -21.08 18.95 20.08
CA ALA A 168 -20.97 18.35 21.41
C ALA A 168 -19.57 18.49 22.01
N GLU A 169 -18.52 18.44 21.17
CA GLU A 169 -17.14 18.67 21.59
C GLU A 169 -16.87 20.15 21.90
N LEU A 170 -17.40 21.07 21.10
CA LEU A 170 -17.35 22.51 21.34
C LEU A 170 -18.04 22.90 22.64
N GLU A 171 -19.20 22.32 22.95
CA GLU A 171 -19.95 22.60 24.18
C GLU A 171 -19.21 22.09 25.43
N LYS A 172 -18.45 21.00 25.30
CA LYS A 172 -17.57 20.50 26.38
C LYS A 172 -16.38 21.43 26.64
N LEU A 173 -15.84 22.07 25.60
CA LEU A 173 -14.71 23.01 25.71
C LEU A 173 -15.14 24.41 26.14
N ARG A 174 -16.42 24.76 26.01
CA ARG A 174 -17.00 26.02 26.49
C ARG A 174 -17.40 26.02 27.97
N LYS A 175 -17.40 24.86 28.63
CA LYS A 175 -17.62 24.70 30.08
C LYS A 175 -16.30 24.56 30.81
#